data_AF-A0A392NG22-F1
#
_entry.id   AF-A0A392NG22-F1
#
_cell.length_a   1.000
_cell.length_b   1.000
_cell.length_c   1.000
_cell.angle_alpha   90.00
_cell.angle_beta   90.00
_cell.angle_gamma   90.00
#
_symmetry.space_group_name_H-M   'P 1'
#
loop_
_entity.id
_entity.type
_entity.pdbx_description
1 polymer ?
#
loop_
_entity_poly.entity_id
_entity_poly.type
_entity_poly.pdbx_seq_one_letter_code
_entity_poly.pdbx_strand_id
1 'polypeptide(L)'
;SVAEGETTSYSYIFYSSGKIHHTVIGPLEPNSVYFYRCGGQGPEFQLKTPPAQFPITFAVAGDLGQTGWTKSTLDHIDQCKYDVNLIPGDLSYADYIQHRWDSFGRLVQPLASAKPFMVTQGNHEVEHIPLLKDGFLSYNSRWKMPFEESGSSSNLYYSFEVAGAHIVMLGSYDDYDVYSEQYKWLKVRWFQFLNTSMSRILNYA
;
A
#
# COMPACT_ATOMS: atom_id res chain seq x y z
N SER A 1 -11.98 19.82 -6.10
CA SER A 1 -10.83 19.95 -7.02
C SER A 1 -10.79 18.74 -7.94
N VAL A 2 -10.04 18.81 -9.04
CA VAL A 2 -9.73 17.66 -9.90
C VAL A 2 -8.23 17.40 -9.77
N ALA A 3 -7.85 16.13 -9.62
CA ALA A 3 -6.46 15.70 -9.64
C ALA A 3 -6.25 14.81 -10.87
N GLU A 4 -5.14 15.02 -11.56
CA GLU A 4 -4.72 14.18 -12.68
C GLU A 4 -3.71 13.15 -12.20
N GLY A 5 -3.70 12.00 -12.86
CA GLY A 5 -2.83 10.90 -12.49
C GLY A 5 -2.43 10.07 -13.70
N GLU A 6 -1.71 9.00 -13.42
CA GLU A 6 -1.15 8.12 -14.43
C GLU A 6 -2.15 7.02 -14.80
N THR A 7 -2.11 6.60 -16.06
CA THR A 7 -2.89 5.46 -16.54
C THR A 7 -1.96 4.44 -17.16
N THR A 8 -2.06 3.20 -16.71
CA THR A 8 -1.25 2.08 -17.19
C THR A 8 -2.11 0.85 -17.47
N SER A 9 -1.49 -0.19 -18.02
CA SER A 9 -2.07 -1.53 -18.17
C SER A 9 -0.92 -2.52 -18.33
N TYR A 10 -1.12 -3.78 -17.97
CA TYR A 10 -0.13 -4.83 -18.16
C TYR A 10 -0.72 -6.06 -18.82
N SER A 11 0.13 -6.90 -19.38
CA SER A 11 -0.25 -8.21 -19.91
C SER A 11 0.61 -9.30 -19.29
N TYR A 12 0.01 -10.46 -19.06
CA TYR A 12 0.62 -11.59 -18.39
C TYR A 12 0.18 -12.89 -19.07
N ILE A 13 1.05 -13.44 -19.92
CA ILE A 13 0.75 -14.57 -20.81
C ILE A 13 -0.48 -14.26 -21.69
N PHE A 14 -1.64 -14.86 -21.39
CA PHE A 14 -2.89 -14.67 -22.14
C PHE A 14 -3.85 -13.66 -21.48
N TYR A 15 -3.47 -13.11 -20.33
CA TYR A 15 -4.24 -12.09 -19.63
C TYR A 15 -3.79 -10.69 -20.05
N SER A 16 -4.74 -9.80 -20.28
CA SER A 16 -4.51 -8.36 -20.39
C SER A 16 -5.38 -7.65 -19.37
N SER A 17 -4.78 -6.75 -18.59
CA SER A 17 -5.50 -5.97 -17.60
C SER A 17 -6.44 -4.96 -18.25
N GLY A 18 -7.44 -4.54 -17.48
CA GLY A 18 -8.07 -3.24 -17.74
C GLY A 18 -7.08 -2.09 -17.58
N LYS A 19 -7.56 -0.86 -17.81
CA LYS A 19 -6.81 0.35 -17.46
C LYS A 19 -6.70 0.46 -15.94
N ILE A 20 -5.51 0.72 -15.45
CA ILE A 20 -5.20 0.95 -14.04
C ILE A 20 -4.82 2.42 -13.89
N HIS A 21 -5.40 3.09 -12.90
CA HIS A 21 -5.22 4.52 -12.69
C HIS A 21 -4.65 4.77 -11.30
N HIS A 22 -3.59 5.58 -11.22
CA HIS A 22 -2.98 6.01 -9.97
C HIS A 22 -3.03 7.54 -9.90
N THR A 23 -3.61 8.10 -8.84
CA THR A 23 -3.74 9.55 -8.67
C THR A 23 -3.50 9.92 -7.23
N VAL A 24 -2.60 10.88 -7.01
CA VAL A 24 -2.34 11.45 -5.68
C VAL A 24 -3.27 12.64 -5.47
N ILE A 25 -4.00 12.64 -4.35
CA ILE A 25 -4.87 13.74 -3.94
C ILE A 25 -4.29 14.44 -2.71
N GLY A 26 -4.37 15.77 -2.66
CA GLY A 26 -3.95 16.54 -1.49
C GLY A 26 -3.33 17.90 -1.84
N PRO A 27 -2.81 18.62 -0.82
CA PRO A 27 -2.77 18.24 0.59
C PRO A 27 -4.18 18.09 1.20
N LEU A 28 -4.34 17.13 2.12
CA LEU A 28 -5.60 16.87 2.81
C LEU A 28 -5.49 17.23 4.28
N GLU A 29 -6.57 17.72 4.87
CA GLU A 29 -6.67 17.96 6.30
C GLU A 29 -6.72 16.63 7.06
N PRO A 30 -6.04 16.52 8.21
CA PRO A 30 -6.07 15.34 9.06
C PRO A 30 -7.46 15.16 9.69
N ASN A 31 -7.78 13.93 10.11
CA ASN A 31 -9.03 13.56 10.77
C ASN A 31 -10.29 14.08 10.05
N SER A 32 -10.28 14.10 8.72
CA SER A 32 -11.33 14.71 7.90
C SER A 32 -11.90 13.69 6.92
N VAL A 33 -13.19 13.87 6.61
CA VAL A 33 -13.90 13.02 5.65
C VAL A 33 -13.89 13.73 4.30
N TYR A 34 -13.43 13.04 3.27
CA TYR A 34 -13.43 13.50 1.89
C TYR A 34 -14.29 12.58 1.03
N PHE A 35 -15.20 13.17 0.26
CA PHE A 35 -15.96 12.45 -0.76
C PHE A 35 -15.20 12.57 -2.08
N TYR A 36 -15.06 11.46 -2.81
CA TYR A 36 -14.33 11.44 -4.06
C TYR A 36 -14.98 10.51 -5.09
N ARG A 37 -14.73 10.80 -6.37
CA ARG A 37 -15.20 10.00 -7.50
C ARG A 37 -14.05 9.80 -8.48
N CYS A 38 -13.84 8.57 -8.90
CA CYS A 38 -12.85 8.23 -9.92
C CYS A 38 -13.49 8.33 -11.32
N GLY A 39 -12.72 8.79 -12.32
CA GLY A 39 -13.15 8.78 -13.73
C GLY A 39 -14.26 9.76 -14.13
N GLY A 40 -14.69 10.66 -13.24
CA GLY A 40 -15.74 11.67 -13.49
C GLY A 40 -17.16 11.11 -13.63
N GLN A 41 -17.30 9.80 -13.83
CA GLN A 41 -18.54 9.04 -13.93
C GLN A 41 -18.40 7.79 -13.05
N GLY A 42 -19.41 7.47 -12.23
CA GLY A 42 -19.38 6.31 -11.34
C GLY A 42 -19.80 6.59 -9.89
N PRO A 43 -19.69 5.58 -9.01
CA PRO A 43 -20.05 5.73 -7.61
C PRO A 43 -19.15 6.74 -6.90
N GLU A 44 -19.72 7.42 -5.92
CA GLU A 44 -18.98 8.26 -4.98
C GLU A 44 -18.50 7.41 -3.80
N PHE A 45 -17.26 7.64 -3.38
CA PHE A 45 -16.62 6.98 -2.25
C PHE A 45 -16.31 8.01 -1.16
N GLN A 46 -16.01 7.53 0.03
CA GLN A 46 -15.71 8.34 1.20
C GLN A 46 -14.38 7.91 1.82
N LEU A 47 -13.37 8.77 1.81
CA LEU A 47 -12.09 8.56 2.48
C LEU A 47 -12.05 9.30 3.81
N LYS A 48 -11.66 8.63 4.90
CA LYS A 48 -11.33 9.26 6.18
C LYS A 48 -9.81 9.36 6.33
N THR A 49 -9.27 10.58 6.44
CA THR A 49 -7.85 10.78 6.71
C THR A 49 -7.50 10.46 8.16
N PRO A 50 -6.31 9.88 8.44
CA PRO A 50 -5.85 9.62 9.81
C PRO A 50 -5.69 10.91 10.64
N PRO A 51 -5.63 10.81 11.98
CA PRO A 51 -5.33 11.95 12.83
C PRO A 51 -3.88 12.44 12.65
N ALA A 52 -3.64 13.72 12.92
CA ALA A 52 -2.29 14.31 12.84
C ALA A 52 -1.37 13.89 13.99
N GLN A 53 -1.95 13.44 15.11
CA GLN A 53 -1.25 13.10 16.36
C GLN A 53 -1.94 11.89 17.00
N PHE A 54 -1.25 11.24 17.94
CA PHE A 54 -1.81 10.15 18.72
C PHE A 54 -3.11 10.54 19.46
N PRO A 55 -4.04 9.59 19.70
CA PRO A 55 -3.92 8.16 19.39
C PRO A 55 -4.17 7.84 17.91
N ILE A 56 -3.53 6.77 17.43
CA ILE A 56 -3.80 6.14 16.12
C ILE A 56 -3.99 4.64 16.32
N THR A 57 -4.90 4.05 15.55
CA THR A 57 -5.19 2.61 15.58
C THR A 57 -4.94 1.97 14.23
N PHE A 58 -4.20 0.86 14.22
CA PHE A 58 -3.91 0.09 13.01
C PHE A 58 -4.71 -1.21 13.02
N ALA A 59 -5.34 -1.54 11.89
CA ALA A 59 -5.77 -2.90 11.60
C ALA A 59 -4.63 -3.62 10.87
N VAL A 60 -4.22 -4.80 11.34
CA VAL A 60 -3.12 -5.57 10.75
C VAL A 60 -3.61 -6.96 10.43
N ALA A 61 -3.51 -7.35 9.15
CA ALA A 61 -3.86 -8.68 8.68
C ALA A 61 -3.00 -9.01 7.46
N GLY A 62 -2.36 -10.19 7.43
CA GLY A 62 -1.61 -10.71 6.29
C GLY A 62 -2.34 -11.88 5.65
N ASP A 63 -1.80 -12.39 4.54
CA ASP A 63 -2.20 -13.66 3.95
C ASP A 63 -3.71 -13.71 3.65
N LEU A 64 -4.23 -12.61 3.08
CA LEU A 64 -5.67 -12.41 2.96
C LEU A 64 -6.29 -13.45 2.04
N GLY A 65 -5.78 -13.58 0.82
CA GLY A 65 -6.40 -14.39 -0.24
C GLY A 65 -7.81 -13.90 -0.56
N GLN A 66 -8.70 -14.82 -0.94
CA GLN A 66 -10.06 -14.45 -1.38
C GLN A 66 -11.08 -15.56 -1.11
N THR A 67 -11.00 -16.15 0.08
CA THR A 67 -11.93 -17.20 0.54
C THR A 67 -13.08 -16.62 1.36
N GLY A 68 -14.01 -17.48 1.79
CA GLY A 68 -15.03 -17.08 2.78
C GLY A 68 -14.44 -16.61 4.11
N TRP A 69 -13.27 -17.14 4.50
CA TRP A 69 -12.54 -16.68 5.68
C TRP A 69 -12.00 -15.27 5.50
N THR A 70 -11.50 -14.95 4.30
CA THR A 70 -11.07 -13.60 3.96
C THR A 70 -12.21 -12.61 4.13
N LYS A 71 -13.40 -12.93 3.60
CA LYS A 71 -14.59 -12.08 3.79
C LYS A 71 -14.89 -11.89 5.28
N SER A 72 -14.89 -12.96 6.06
CA SER A 72 -15.10 -12.88 7.51
C SER A 72 -14.06 -11.97 8.18
N THR A 73 -12.78 -12.10 7.85
CA THR A 73 -11.71 -11.23 8.39
C THR A 73 -11.95 -9.76 8.05
N LEU A 74 -12.27 -9.45 6.79
CA LEU A 74 -12.58 -8.09 6.35
C LEU A 74 -13.83 -7.53 7.06
N ASP A 75 -14.87 -8.33 7.24
CA ASP A 75 -16.08 -7.94 7.97
C ASP A 75 -15.77 -7.63 9.46
N HIS A 76 -14.85 -8.37 10.09
CA HIS A 76 -14.42 -8.07 11.47
C HIS A 76 -13.56 -6.80 11.55
N ILE A 77 -12.72 -6.54 10.55
CA ILE A 77 -11.94 -5.30 10.48
C ILE A 77 -12.89 -4.10 10.32
N ASP A 78 -13.93 -4.22 9.48
CA ASP A 78 -14.92 -3.15 9.26
C ASP A 78 -15.67 -2.76 10.54
N GLN A 79 -15.92 -3.72 11.43
CA GLN A 79 -16.56 -3.50 12.72
C GLN A 79 -15.62 -2.83 13.74
N CYS A 80 -14.31 -2.83 13.50
CA CYS A 80 -13.32 -2.22 14.39
C CYS A 80 -13.18 -0.71 14.13
N LYS A 81 -12.85 0.05 15.19
CA LYS A 81 -12.37 1.42 15.05
C LYS A 81 -10.88 1.39 14.74
N TYR A 82 -10.53 1.64 13.48
CA TYR A 82 -9.14 1.74 13.01
C TYR A 82 -8.97 2.96 12.08
N ASP A 83 -7.74 3.43 11.91
CA ASP A 83 -7.40 4.58 11.07
C ASP A 83 -6.65 4.17 9.80
N VAL A 84 -5.83 3.11 9.87
CA VAL A 84 -5.00 2.62 8.76
C VAL A 84 -5.01 1.09 8.74
N ASN A 85 -5.10 0.48 7.56
CA ASN A 85 -4.87 -0.96 7.36
C ASN A 85 -3.41 -1.20 6.96
N LEU A 86 -2.76 -2.19 7.58
CA LEU A 86 -1.42 -2.68 7.21
C LEU A 86 -1.51 -4.15 6.81
N ILE A 87 -1.13 -4.46 5.56
CA ILE A 87 -1.18 -5.81 5.00
C ILE A 87 0.24 -6.27 4.63
N PRO A 88 0.89 -7.10 5.46
CA PRO A 88 2.28 -7.50 5.26
C PRO A 88 2.44 -8.67 4.26
N GLY A 89 1.95 -8.53 3.03
CA GLY A 89 2.16 -9.49 1.95
C GLY A 89 1.03 -10.50 1.75
N ASP A 90 1.17 -11.29 0.68
CA ASP A 90 0.28 -12.37 0.27
C ASP A 90 -1.18 -11.91 0.13
N LEU A 91 -1.38 -11.04 -0.87
CA LEU A 91 -2.62 -10.32 -1.07
C LEU A 91 -3.69 -11.22 -1.65
N SER A 92 -3.54 -11.57 -2.92
CA SER A 92 -4.64 -12.15 -3.69
C SER A 92 -4.59 -13.68 -3.77
N TYR A 93 -3.41 -14.28 -3.58
CA TYR A 93 -3.13 -15.68 -3.97
C TYR A 93 -3.60 -15.94 -5.43
N ALA A 94 -3.35 -14.96 -6.30
CA ALA A 94 -3.66 -15.09 -7.71
C ALA A 94 -2.81 -16.18 -8.36
N ASP A 95 -1.56 -16.31 -7.94
CA ASP A 95 -0.65 -17.40 -8.31
C ASP A 95 -0.71 -17.68 -9.79
N TYR A 96 -0.32 -16.68 -10.59
CA TYR A 96 -0.31 -16.72 -12.06
C TYR A 96 -1.72 -16.67 -12.71
N ILE A 97 -2.80 -16.91 -11.96
CA ILE A 97 -4.20 -16.83 -12.42
C ILE A 97 -4.71 -15.38 -12.28
N GLN A 98 -4.33 -14.53 -13.24
CA GLN A 98 -4.41 -13.08 -13.10
C GLN A 98 -5.78 -12.45 -12.85
N HIS A 99 -6.88 -13.05 -13.32
CA HIS A 99 -8.22 -12.53 -13.04
C HIS A 99 -8.57 -12.52 -11.54
N ARG A 100 -7.82 -13.30 -10.74
CA ARG A 100 -7.91 -13.33 -9.28
C ARG A 100 -7.45 -12.04 -8.62
N TRP A 101 -6.57 -11.26 -9.25
CA TRP A 101 -6.23 -9.92 -8.79
C TRP A 101 -7.42 -8.97 -8.90
N ASP A 102 -8.26 -9.13 -9.94
CA ASP A 102 -9.43 -8.28 -10.14
C ASP A 102 -10.54 -8.61 -9.14
N SER A 103 -10.78 -9.90 -8.85
CA SER A 103 -11.74 -10.30 -7.82
C SER A 103 -11.28 -9.92 -6.43
N PHE A 104 -9.98 -10.05 -6.13
CA PHE A 104 -9.41 -9.58 -4.87
C PHE A 104 -9.59 -8.07 -4.69
N GLY A 105 -9.27 -7.27 -5.71
CA GLY A 105 -9.47 -5.81 -5.67
C GLY A 105 -10.92 -5.41 -5.39
N ARG A 106 -11.89 -6.12 -5.99
CA ARG A 106 -13.33 -5.92 -5.70
C ARG A 106 -13.69 -6.34 -4.27
N LEU A 107 -13.10 -7.42 -3.77
CA LEU A 107 -13.35 -7.94 -2.42
C LEU A 107 -12.89 -6.97 -1.33
N VAL A 108 -11.70 -6.35 -1.48
CA VAL A 108 -11.14 -5.43 -0.47
C VAL A 108 -11.56 -3.97 -0.66
N GLN A 109 -12.18 -3.62 -1.79
CA GLN A 109 -12.62 -2.26 -2.12
C GLN A 109 -13.37 -1.57 -0.96
N PRO A 110 -14.32 -2.20 -0.25
CA PRO A 110 -15.06 -1.51 0.82
C PRO A 110 -14.14 -0.90 1.89
N LEU A 111 -13.06 -1.59 2.26
CA LEU A 111 -12.08 -1.06 3.21
C LEU A 111 -11.04 -0.16 2.55
N ALA A 112 -10.51 -0.59 1.40
CA ALA A 112 -9.42 0.10 0.72
C ALA A 112 -9.83 1.46 0.11
N SER A 113 -11.12 1.65 -0.19
CA SER A 113 -11.65 2.95 -0.62
C SER A 113 -11.94 3.90 0.55
N ALA A 114 -12.11 3.37 1.77
CA ALA A 114 -12.56 4.13 2.92
C ALA A 114 -11.43 4.71 3.77
N LYS A 115 -10.30 3.98 3.87
CA LYS A 115 -9.14 4.33 4.71
C LYS A 115 -7.85 3.87 4.03
N PRO A 116 -6.69 4.45 4.37
CA PRO A 116 -5.41 4.02 3.82
C PRO A 116 -5.20 2.50 3.98
N PHE A 117 -4.88 1.84 2.86
CA PHE A 117 -4.67 0.39 2.77
C PHE A 117 -3.24 0.12 2.31
N MET A 118 -2.34 0.08 3.29
CA MET A 118 -0.89 0.04 3.06
C MET A 118 -0.45 -1.42 2.96
N VAL A 119 0.14 -1.80 1.83
CA VAL A 119 0.49 -3.19 1.53
C VAL A 119 1.99 -3.34 1.26
N THR A 120 2.57 -4.48 1.62
CA THR A 120 3.85 -4.92 1.02
C THR A 120 3.62 -6.22 0.25
N GLN A 121 4.66 -6.70 -0.40
CA GLN A 121 4.66 -7.95 -1.15
C GLN A 121 4.97 -9.17 -0.26
N GLY A 122 4.42 -10.33 -0.61
CA GLY A 122 4.84 -11.64 -0.13
C GLY A 122 5.31 -12.54 -1.29
N ASN A 123 5.58 -13.83 -1.03
CA ASN A 123 6.02 -14.74 -2.09
C ASN A 123 4.96 -14.94 -3.17
N HIS A 124 3.68 -14.85 -2.81
CA HIS A 124 2.60 -15.03 -3.78
C HIS A 124 2.49 -13.86 -4.77
N GLU A 125 3.13 -12.71 -4.49
CA GLU A 125 3.24 -11.58 -5.42
C GLU A 125 4.41 -11.71 -6.39
N VAL A 126 5.37 -12.61 -6.15
CA VAL A 126 6.57 -12.76 -6.99
C VAL A 126 6.15 -13.05 -8.43
N GLU A 127 5.24 -14.00 -8.66
CA GLU A 127 4.69 -14.34 -9.98
C GLU A 127 5.72 -14.31 -11.13
N HIS A 128 6.95 -14.75 -10.89
CA HIS A 128 8.01 -14.73 -11.90
C HIS A 128 7.89 -15.97 -12.80
N ILE A 129 7.99 -15.77 -14.11
CA ILE A 129 8.13 -16.87 -15.09
C ILE A 129 9.42 -16.64 -15.86
N PRO A 130 10.43 -17.53 -15.72
CA PRO A 130 11.69 -17.40 -16.41
C PRO A 130 11.51 -17.12 -17.90
N LEU A 131 12.21 -16.10 -18.41
CA LEU A 131 12.19 -15.67 -19.82
C LEU A 131 10.88 -15.08 -20.34
N LEU A 132 9.80 -15.08 -19.55
CA LEU A 132 8.46 -14.65 -20.01
C LEU A 132 7.87 -13.49 -19.21
N LYS A 133 8.06 -13.47 -17.89
CA LYS A 133 7.48 -12.45 -17.00
C LYS A 133 8.40 -12.10 -15.85
N ASP A 134 8.65 -10.79 -15.71
CA ASP A 134 9.34 -10.22 -14.54
C ASP A 134 8.50 -10.42 -13.28
N GLY A 135 9.20 -10.52 -12.15
CA GLY A 135 8.54 -10.67 -10.87
C GLY A 135 7.79 -9.41 -10.43
N PHE A 136 6.78 -9.57 -9.57
CA PHE A 136 5.99 -8.48 -8.99
C PHE A 136 5.26 -7.58 -9.99
N LEU A 137 5.19 -7.95 -11.27
CA LEU A 137 4.55 -7.13 -12.31
C LEU A 137 3.11 -6.78 -11.95
N SER A 138 2.33 -7.77 -11.50
CA SER A 138 0.92 -7.59 -11.12
C SER A 138 0.77 -6.73 -9.87
N TYR A 139 1.61 -6.96 -8.85
CA TYR A 139 1.64 -6.17 -7.61
C TYR A 139 1.96 -4.71 -7.89
N ASN A 140 3.08 -4.43 -8.58
CA ASN A 140 3.54 -3.08 -8.90
C ASN A 140 2.58 -2.33 -9.83
N SER A 141 1.89 -3.04 -10.72
CA SER A 141 0.90 -2.41 -11.59
C SER A 141 -0.33 -1.92 -10.82
N ARG A 142 -0.75 -2.66 -9.78
CA ARG A 142 -2.05 -2.48 -9.11
C ARG A 142 -1.97 -1.70 -7.79
N TRP A 143 -0.86 -1.81 -7.07
CA TRP A 143 -0.68 -1.25 -5.74
C TRP A 143 0.52 -0.29 -5.74
N LYS A 144 0.26 1.01 -5.95
CA LYS A 144 1.30 2.05 -5.90
C LYS A 144 1.41 2.58 -4.47
N MET A 145 2.45 2.16 -3.76
CA MET A 145 2.78 2.62 -2.40
C MET A 145 3.68 3.86 -2.46
N PRO A 146 3.81 4.64 -1.37
CA PRO A 146 4.57 5.90 -1.38
C PRO A 146 6.09 5.67 -1.29
N PHE A 147 6.64 4.85 -2.20
CA PHE A 147 8.04 4.46 -2.15
C PHE A 147 8.97 5.62 -2.55
N GLU A 148 8.59 6.39 -3.57
CA GLU A 148 9.35 7.57 -4.03
C GLU A 148 9.40 8.66 -2.95
N GLU A 149 8.27 8.93 -2.30
CA GLU A 149 8.17 9.90 -1.19
C GLU A 149 9.01 9.48 0.01
N SER A 150 9.23 8.17 0.17
CA SER A 150 10.08 7.61 1.21
C SER A 150 11.57 7.52 0.82
N GLY A 151 11.92 7.98 -0.38
CA GLY A 151 13.27 7.90 -0.95
C GLY A 151 13.73 6.48 -1.31
N SER A 152 12.80 5.54 -1.40
CA SER A 152 13.08 4.17 -1.86
C SER A 152 13.15 4.14 -3.38
N SER A 153 13.97 3.24 -3.92
CA SER A 153 14.07 2.95 -5.35
C SER A 153 13.06 1.90 -5.84
N SER A 154 12.30 1.29 -4.94
CA SER A 154 11.45 0.14 -5.24
C SER A 154 10.13 0.20 -4.48
N ASN A 155 9.02 -0.11 -5.15
CA ASN A 155 7.70 -0.23 -4.53
C ASN A 155 7.58 -1.44 -3.58
N LEU A 156 8.61 -2.29 -3.50
CA LEU A 156 8.65 -3.49 -2.64
C LEU A 156 9.09 -3.18 -1.20
N TYR A 157 9.68 -2.01 -0.96
CA TYR A 157 10.06 -1.54 0.38
C TYR A 157 9.94 -0.02 0.45
N TYR A 158 9.32 0.49 1.51
CA TYR A 158 9.04 1.92 1.66
C TYR A 158 8.73 2.26 3.12
N SER A 159 8.57 3.55 3.40
CA SER A 159 8.13 4.00 4.73
C SER A 159 7.16 5.16 4.61
N PHE A 160 6.41 5.41 5.67
CA PHE A 160 5.49 6.55 5.75
C PHE A 160 5.24 6.96 7.20
N GLU A 161 4.75 8.18 7.34
CA GLU A 161 4.57 8.87 8.60
C GLU A 161 3.10 9.11 8.82
N VAL A 162 2.59 8.70 9.99
CA VAL A 162 1.19 8.89 10.32
C VAL A 162 1.03 9.08 11.82
N ALA A 163 0.35 10.15 12.23
CA ALA A 163 0.10 10.49 13.63
C ALA A 163 1.34 10.51 14.55
N GLY A 164 2.55 10.72 14.00
CA GLY A 164 3.82 10.65 14.72
C GLY A 164 4.47 9.26 14.79
N ALA A 165 3.82 8.22 14.27
CA ALA A 165 4.43 6.92 14.01
C ALA A 165 5.20 6.93 12.69
N HIS A 166 6.37 6.29 12.68
CA HIS A 166 7.16 6.02 11.48
C HIS A 166 7.07 4.53 11.17
N ILE A 167 6.41 4.19 10.07
CA ILE A 167 6.15 2.81 9.66
C ILE A 167 7.10 2.46 8.51
N VAL A 168 7.80 1.32 8.63
CA VAL A 168 8.71 0.80 7.62
C VAL A 168 8.17 -0.54 7.12
N MET A 169 7.94 -0.64 5.82
CA MET A 169 7.52 -1.86 5.12
C MET A 169 8.74 -2.39 4.36
N LEU A 170 9.22 -3.58 4.74
CA LEU A 170 10.40 -4.20 4.13
C LEU A 170 10.00 -5.26 3.10
N GLY A 171 10.91 -5.51 2.16
CA GLY A 171 10.73 -6.46 1.08
C GLY A 171 11.48 -7.77 1.33
N SER A 172 10.78 -8.80 1.84
CA SER A 172 11.39 -10.11 2.11
C SER A 172 11.80 -10.90 0.87
N TYR A 173 11.34 -10.50 -0.32
CA TYR A 173 11.61 -11.19 -1.59
C TYR A 173 12.28 -10.28 -2.63
N ASP A 174 12.85 -9.17 -2.14
CA ASP A 174 13.84 -8.36 -2.86
C ASP A 174 15.24 -8.62 -2.23
N ASP A 175 16.31 -8.16 -2.84
CA ASP A 175 17.64 -8.24 -2.22
C ASP A 175 17.68 -7.38 -0.93
N TYR A 176 18.19 -7.96 0.15
CA TYR A 176 18.28 -7.36 1.47
C TYR A 176 19.65 -7.58 2.12
N ASP A 177 20.65 -8.07 1.37
CA ASP A 177 22.00 -8.20 1.90
C ASP A 177 22.66 -6.83 2.19
N VAL A 178 23.86 -6.84 2.76
CA VAL A 178 24.55 -5.61 3.18
C VAL A 178 24.97 -4.68 2.02
N TYR A 179 24.91 -5.16 0.78
CA TYR A 179 25.23 -4.46 -0.45
C TYR A 179 23.98 -4.05 -1.25
N SER A 180 22.81 -4.60 -0.91
CA SER A 180 21.52 -4.32 -1.54
C SER A 180 21.09 -2.84 -1.43
N GLU A 181 20.26 -2.41 -2.38
CA GLU A 181 19.64 -1.07 -2.34
C GLU A 181 18.67 -0.92 -1.17
N GLN A 182 17.93 -1.97 -0.81
CA GLN A 182 17.05 -1.98 0.35
C GLN A 182 17.82 -1.69 1.65
N TYR A 183 18.96 -2.36 1.85
CA TYR A 183 19.75 -2.18 3.07
C TYR A 183 20.41 -0.78 3.13
N LYS A 184 20.88 -0.25 1.99
CA LYS A 184 21.39 1.13 1.91
C LYS A 184 20.30 2.14 2.25
N TRP A 185 19.11 1.99 1.63
CA TRP A 185 17.94 2.83 1.89
C TRP A 185 17.53 2.80 3.37
N LEU A 186 17.40 1.59 3.96
CA LEU A 186 16.97 1.43 5.34
C LEU A 186 17.92 2.11 6.33
N LYS A 187 19.24 2.01 6.11
CA LYS A 187 20.23 2.71 6.95
C LYS A 187 20.04 4.22 6.89
N VAL A 188 19.94 4.80 5.69
CA VAL A 188 19.71 6.25 5.53
C VAL A 188 18.42 6.67 6.22
N ARG A 189 17.35 5.88 6.04
CA ARG A 189 16.04 6.19 6.61
C ARG A 189 16.04 6.17 8.14
N TRP A 190 16.70 5.17 8.72
CA TRP A 190 16.87 5.05 10.17
C TRP A 190 17.58 6.26 10.78
N PHE A 191 18.68 6.72 10.14
CA PHE A 191 19.40 7.91 10.60
C PHE A 191 18.57 9.19 10.47
N GLN A 192 17.82 9.35 9.38
CA GLN A 192 16.95 10.52 9.21
C GLN A 192 15.87 10.60 10.29
N PHE A 193 15.19 9.49 10.57
CA PHE A 193 14.14 9.45 11.59
C PHE A 193 14.69 9.77 13.00
N LEU A 194 15.85 9.22 13.36
CA LEU A 194 16.50 9.50 14.64
C LEU A 194 16.87 10.99 14.78
N ASN A 195 17.40 11.61 13.72
CA ASN A 195 17.74 13.03 13.73
C ASN A 195 16.50 13.92 13.85
N THR A 196 15.39 13.57 13.19
CA THR A 196 14.11 14.30 13.34
C THR A 196 13.50 14.12 14.73
N SER A 197 13.70 12.96 15.36
CA SER A 197 13.23 12.70 16.72
C SER A 197 14.09 13.41 17.78
N MET A 198 15.42 13.44 17.60
CA MET A 198 16.34 14.15 18.49
C MET A 198 16.20 15.67 18.40
N SER A 199 15.97 16.23 17.21
CA SER A 199 15.71 17.68 17.07
C SER A 199 14.42 18.10 17.77
N ARG A 200 13.41 17.22 17.84
CA ARG A 200 12.22 17.45 18.67
C ARG A 200 12.56 17.48 20.16
N ILE A 201 13.43 16.59 20.65
CA ILE A 201 13.85 16.57 22.08
C ILE A 201 14.67 17.83 22.45
N LEU A 202 15.58 18.26 21.57
CA LEU A 202 16.40 19.45 21.81
C LEU A 202 15.60 20.76 21.82
N ASN A 203 14.44 20.81 21.18
CA ASN A 203 13.52 21.97 21.28
C ASN A 203 12.76 22.05 22.61
N TYR A 204 12.94 21.08 23.52
CA TYR A 204 12.39 21.09 24.88
C TYR A 204 13.49 21.26 25.97
N ALA A 205 14.74 21.55 25.58
CA ALA A 205 15.84 21.90 26.48
C ALA A 205 16.16 23.39 26.38
#